data_AF-A0A1I3SLR2-F1
#
_entry.id   AF-A0A1I3SLR2-F1
#
_cell.length_a   1.000
_cell.length_b   1.000
_cell.length_c   1.000
_cell.angle_alpha   90.00
_cell.angle_beta   90.00
_cell.angle_gamma   90.00
#
_symmetry.space_group_name_H-M   'P 1'
#
loop_
_entity.id
_entity.type
_entity.pdbx_description
1 polymer ?
#
loop_
_entity_poly.entity_id
_entity_poly.type
_entity_poly.pdbx_seq_one_letter_code
_entity_poly.pdbx_strand_id
1 'polypeptide(L)'
;MRALRATVALTALATCVAVLPAAAASAADLADTVHTAGRVTESVGTWQHAWPGVYFEGRFRGTGVGIVLDDATGDYDVAIDGRTVATLVAPGRVTHVVDGLSAGEHTVRVVKRSEAPWAVSRFGGFVPVGGSTILPAPAPRDLQIELVGDSYTVGYGNTSTSRECTSAQLTRTTNADLGFGALTARALGADYQVNAFSGRGMVRNYGGSDAGTSYRTHYDRVLPTDPSTASGPAAGWDPDVVVIGLGINDFSTPVGSGEQWTTASLREAWVDAYDGFLDTLRERYGDDAYLVVTGTYVHTGTDLPDLAQRVVAERNAAGDDRVRYWYYGNEGLDHGGCDWHPSAADHRVIAGQLTDFLRTLDLGTDPGPTPTPSATRTPSPTATTTPAPTFTMPPAPTGCRAALTVGSTWPGGYQASVRVTAGTAPITRWSTTFALPPGGALAQAWSAQTSTSGSVVTARDAGWNGTLGAGASTEFGFLGTGAPPAAGELPCTTS
;
A
#
# COMPACT_ATOMS: atom_id res chain seq x y z
N MET A 1 50.37 78.81 38.48
CA MET A 1 50.68 78.63 37.04
C MET A 1 50.22 77.22 36.64
N ARG A 2 49.30 77.16 35.66
CA ARG A 2 48.75 76.01 34.91
C ARG A 2 48.79 74.61 35.55
N ALA A 3 47.63 74.14 36.02
CA ALA A 3 47.34 72.72 36.25
C ALA A 3 46.86 72.06 34.94
N LEU A 4 47.55 71.00 34.52
CA LEU A 4 47.23 70.19 33.34
C LEU A 4 45.98 69.33 33.61
N ARG A 5 44.94 69.47 32.78
CA ARG A 5 43.84 68.50 32.68
C ARG A 5 44.28 67.38 31.73
N ALA A 6 44.36 66.15 32.23
CA ALA A 6 44.53 64.96 31.41
C ALA A 6 43.15 64.44 30.97
N THR A 7 42.89 64.49 29.67
CA THR A 7 41.69 63.94 29.05
C THR A 7 41.94 62.46 28.77
N VAL A 8 41.20 61.56 29.41
CA VAL A 8 41.21 60.12 29.08
C VAL A 8 40.32 59.94 27.84
N ALA A 9 40.93 59.59 26.70
CA ALA A 9 40.21 59.19 25.50
C ALA A 9 39.85 57.70 25.61
N LEU A 10 38.55 57.40 25.68
CA LEU A 10 38.02 56.04 25.61
C LEU A 10 38.04 55.59 24.13
N THR A 11 39.06 54.85 23.72
CA THR A 11 39.08 54.18 22.41
C THR A 11 38.10 53.00 22.43
N ALA A 12 36.92 53.19 21.85
CA ALA A 12 36.02 52.09 21.52
C ALA A 12 36.67 51.25 20.41
N LEU A 13 37.08 50.01 20.73
CA LEU A 13 37.35 49.00 19.70
C LEU A 13 36.01 48.64 19.05
N ALA A 14 35.73 49.23 17.90
CA ALA A 14 34.72 48.71 16.99
C ALA A 14 35.26 47.42 16.37
N THR A 15 34.82 46.28 16.88
CA THR A 15 34.93 45.00 16.17
C THR A 15 34.15 45.11 14.87
N CYS A 16 34.84 45.40 13.76
CA CYS A 16 34.31 45.16 12.43
C CYS A 16 34.12 43.65 12.29
N VAL A 17 32.92 43.16 12.59
CA VAL A 17 32.44 41.89 12.05
C VAL A 17 32.31 42.11 10.56
N ALA A 18 33.31 41.67 9.81
CA ALA A 18 33.15 41.48 8.38
C ALA A 18 32.06 40.41 8.22
N VAL A 19 30.84 40.84 7.97
CA VAL A 19 29.81 39.97 7.39
C VAL A 19 30.36 39.63 6.01
N LEU A 20 31.07 38.51 5.92
CA LEU A 20 31.29 37.88 4.63
C LEU A 20 29.89 37.68 4.05
N PRO A 21 29.59 38.16 2.83
CA PRO A 21 28.38 37.72 2.18
C PRO A 21 28.47 36.20 2.18
N ALA A 22 27.45 35.53 2.70
CA ALA A 22 27.29 34.11 2.47
C ALA A 22 27.52 33.94 0.98
N ALA A 23 28.61 33.28 0.60
CA ALA A 23 28.82 32.94 -0.78
C ALA A 23 27.54 32.19 -1.13
N ALA A 24 26.70 32.81 -1.95
CA ALA A 24 25.64 32.13 -2.62
C ALA A 24 26.39 31.13 -3.49
N ALA A 25 26.69 29.95 -2.92
CA ALA A 25 26.80 28.75 -3.69
C ALA A 25 25.57 28.84 -4.60
N SER A 26 25.81 28.95 -5.90
CA SER A 26 24.73 28.75 -6.87
C SER A 26 24.08 27.46 -6.41
N ALA A 27 22.87 27.55 -5.85
CA ALA A 27 22.17 26.37 -5.41
C ALA A 27 22.08 25.54 -6.68
N ALA A 28 22.80 24.41 -6.72
CA ALA A 28 22.50 23.39 -7.69
C ALA A 28 20.99 23.18 -7.60
N ASP A 29 20.33 23.00 -8.74
CA ASP A 29 18.92 22.70 -8.68
C ASP A 29 18.74 21.47 -7.77
N LEU A 30 17.71 21.45 -6.93
CA LEU A 30 17.51 20.31 -6.04
C LEU A 30 17.47 19.01 -6.86
N ALA A 31 16.90 19.08 -8.08
CA ALA A 31 16.87 18.01 -9.05
C ALA A 31 18.27 17.50 -9.49
N ASP A 32 19.32 18.32 -9.45
CA ASP A 32 20.69 17.90 -9.85
C ASP A 32 21.35 17.00 -8.80
N THR A 33 20.94 17.12 -7.53
CA THR A 33 21.63 16.52 -6.38
C THR A 33 20.76 15.59 -5.54
N VAL A 34 19.45 15.59 -5.78
CA VAL A 34 18.47 14.86 -5.00
C VAL A 34 17.55 14.07 -5.92
N HIS A 35 17.47 12.77 -5.66
CA HIS A 35 16.38 11.93 -6.14
C HIS A 35 15.22 11.99 -5.15
N THR A 36 13.99 12.06 -5.64
CA THR A 36 12.79 11.98 -4.79
C THR A 36 11.75 11.10 -5.45
N ALA A 37 11.11 10.25 -4.65
CA ALA A 37 9.83 9.66 -4.99
C ALA A 37 8.80 10.03 -3.91
N GLY A 38 7.69 10.57 -4.38
CA GLY A 38 6.75 11.33 -3.57
C GLY A 38 6.28 12.56 -4.33
N ARG A 39 5.08 13.04 -4.03
CA ARG A 39 4.57 14.26 -4.65
C ARG A 39 5.18 15.47 -3.98
N VAL A 40 5.91 16.25 -4.77
CA VAL A 40 6.55 17.49 -4.36
C VAL A 40 6.18 18.63 -5.29
N THR A 41 6.15 19.85 -4.77
CA THR A 41 6.00 21.08 -5.58
C THR A 41 7.09 22.07 -5.21
N GLU A 42 7.60 22.80 -6.20
CA GLU A 42 8.69 23.74 -6.00
C GLU A 42 8.23 25.03 -5.32
N SER A 43 9.07 25.53 -4.41
CA SER A 43 8.87 26.78 -3.72
C SER A 43 10.23 27.38 -3.36
N VAL A 44 10.64 28.46 -4.03
CA VAL A 44 11.87 29.26 -3.79
C VAL A 44 12.97 28.52 -2.99
N GLY A 45 13.73 27.67 -3.69
CA GLY A 45 14.87 26.95 -3.11
C GLY A 45 14.51 25.76 -2.20
N THR A 46 13.25 25.36 -2.15
CA THR A 46 12.77 24.19 -1.40
C THR A 46 11.74 23.39 -2.19
N TRP A 47 11.61 22.12 -1.86
CA TRP A 47 10.47 21.30 -2.25
C TRP A 47 9.46 21.20 -1.12
N GLN A 48 8.22 21.56 -1.41
CA GLN A 48 7.08 21.40 -0.52
C GLN A 48 6.42 20.04 -0.73
N HIS A 49 6.05 19.39 0.35
CA HIS A 49 5.40 18.08 0.35
C HIS A 49 4.52 17.90 1.57
N ALA A 50 3.61 16.91 1.55
CA ALA A 50 2.71 16.66 2.67
C ALA A 50 2.33 15.19 2.82
N TRP A 51 2.18 14.45 1.72
CA TRP A 51 1.90 13.01 1.74
C TRP A 51 2.92 12.24 2.59
N PRO A 52 2.48 11.17 3.28
CA PRO A 52 3.38 10.31 4.03
C PRO A 52 4.35 9.57 3.09
N GLY A 53 5.49 9.15 3.62
CA GLY A 53 6.45 8.32 2.90
C GLY A 53 7.26 9.04 1.82
N VAL A 54 7.01 10.32 1.53
CA VAL A 54 7.86 11.13 0.65
C VAL A 54 9.30 11.08 1.14
N TYR A 55 10.23 10.77 0.23
CA TYR A 55 11.64 10.66 0.58
C TYR A 55 12.55 11.42 -0.40
N PHE A 56 13.75 11.70 0.11
CA PHE A 56 14.83 12.37 -0.59
C PHE A 56 16.09 11.53 -0.44
N GLU A 57 16.74 11.22 -1.56
CA GLU A 57 17.97 10.44 -1.62
C GLU A 57 19.07 11.25 -2.29
N GLY A 58 20.26 11.21 -1.71
CA GLY A 58 21.42 11.95 -2.20
C GLY A 58 22.70 11.16 -2.01
N ARG A 59 23.77 11.67 -2.61
CA ARG A 59 25.12 11.14 -2.47
C ARG A 59 26.08 12.24 -2.09
N PHE A 60 27.08 11.91 -1.29
CA PHE A 60 28.15 12.83 -0.95
C PHE A 60 29.47 12.10 -0.78
N ARG A 61 30.58 12.83 -0.93
CA ARG A 61 31.93 12.34 -0.64
C ARG A 61 32.56 13.16 0.47
N GLY A 62 32.99 12.52 1.55
CA GLY A 62 33.63 13.16 2.68
C GLY A 62 33.29 12.46 4.00
N THR A 63 33.10 13.23 5.07
CA THR A 63 32.91 12.71 6.44
C THR A 63 31.60 13.18 7.08
N GLY A 64 30.76 13.92 6.35
CA GLY A 64 29.48 14.38 6.86
C GLY A 64 28.61 15.11 5.84
N VAL A 65 27.32 15.23 6.17
CA VAL A 65 26.29 15.88 5.36
C VAL A 65 25.31 16.64 6.26
N GLY A 66 24.84 17.78 5.78
CA GLY A 66 23.76 18.55 6.38
C GLY A 66 22.45 18.33 5.61
N ILE A 67 21.34 18.25 6.33
CA ILE A 67 20.01 18.01 5.79
C ILE A 67 19.14 19.22 6.13
N VAL A 68 18.70 19.98 5.13
CA VAL A 68 17.92 21.21 5.34
C VAL A 68 16.43 20.89 5.35
N LEU A 69 15.77 21.15 6.49
CA LEU A 69 14.34 20.91 6.69
C LEU A 69 13.66 22.14 7.28
N ASP A 70 12.39 22.34 6.97
CA ASP A 70 11.47 23.25 7.67
C ASP A 70 10.11 22.55 7.83
N ASP A 71 9.97 21.81 8.93
CA ASP A 71 8.73 21.07 9.26
C ASP A 71 8.55 20.94 10.78
N ALA A 72 7.59 21.67 11.34
CA ALA A 72 7.28 21.64 12.77
C ALA A 72 6.19 20.61 13.15
N THR A 73 5.75 19.78 12.22
CA THR A 73 4.68 18.79 12.44
C THR A 73 5.15 17.36 12.15
N GLY A 74 5.72 17.15 10.97
CA GLY A 74 6.12 15.83 10.50
C GLY A 74 7.40 15.31 11.14
N ASP A 75 7.49 13.99 11.19
CA ASP A 75 8.67 13.25 11.64
C ASP A 75 9.40 12.62 10.47
N TYR A 76 10.72 12.48 10.63
CA TYR A 76 11.61 11.97 9.60
C TYR A 76 12.54 10.91 10.14
N ASP A 77 12.82 9.87 9.36
CA ASP A 77 13.97 9.01 9.58
C ASP A 77 15.10 9.41 8.61
N VAL A 78 16.32 9.48 9.13
CA VAL A 78 17.54 9.77 8.38
C VAL A 78 18.40 8.51 8.36
N ALA A 79 18.77 8.06 7.16
CA ALA A 79 19.67 6.94 6.97
C ALA A 79 20.93 7.33 6.19
N ILE A 80 22.06 6.77 6.61
CA ILE A 80 23.34 6.82 5.88
C ILE A 80 23.72 5.41 5.50
N ASP A 81 24.08 5.19 4.23
CA ASP A 81 24.48 3.88 3.70
C ASP A 81 23.49 2.75 4.04
N GLY A 82 22.19 3.07 3.96
CA GLY A 82 21.09 2.14 4.25
C GLY A 82 20.82 1.88 5.73
N ARG A 83 21.51 2.57 6.66
CA ARG A 83 21.29 2.43 8.12
C ARG A 83 20.69 3.70 8.69
N THR A 84 19.57 3.58 9.40
CA THR A 84 18.97 4.71 10.13
C THR A 84 19.93 5.18 11.23
N VAL A 85 20.31 6.46 11.17
CA VAL A 85 21.22 7.11 12.13
C VAL A 85 20.50 8.13 13.02
N ALA A 86 19.34 8.63 12.60
CA ALA A 86 18.53 9.54 13.40
C ALA A 86 17.04 9.42 13.07
N THR A 87 16.20 9.71 14.07
CA THR A 87 14.77 10.03 13.89
C THR A 87 14.58 11.46 14.36
N LEU A 88 14.14 12.33 13.46
CA LEU A 88 13.89 13.74 13.72
C LEU A 88 12.41 13.95 14.00
N VAL A 89 12.11 14.46 15.20
CA VAL A 89 10.73 14.69 15.65
C VAL A 89 10.37 16.15 15.47
N ALA A 90 9.45 16.47 14.56
CA ALA A 90 9.02 17.84 14.25
C ALA A 90 10.19 18.85 14.22
N PRO A 91 11.18 18.67 13.34
CA PRO A 91 12.48 19.38 13.39
C PRO A 91 12.40 20.91 13.30
N GLY A 92 11.28 21.46 12.84
CA GLY A 92 11.16 22.88 12.51
C GLY A 92 12.15 23.27 11.42
N ARG A 93 12.54 24.55 11.39
CA ARG A 93 13.60 25.05 10.51
C ARG A 93 14.98 24.69 11.05
N VAL A 94 15.67 23.78 10.38
CA VAL A 94 16.97 23.28 10.82
C VAL A 94 17.86 22.85 9.64
N THR A 95 19.17 22.84 9.88
CA THR A 95 20.11 22.00 9.12
C THR A 95 20.59 20.90 10.06
N HIS A 96 20.04 19.69 9.92
CA HIS A 96 20.46 18.55 10.72
C HIS A 96 21.77 18.00 10.17
N VAL A 97 22.82 17.97 11.00
CA VAL A 97 24.16 17.52 10.61
C VAL A 97 24.37 16.07 11.04
N VAL A 98 24.80 15.24 10.10
CA VAL A 98 25.38 13.92 10.36
C VAL A 98 26.85 13.98 9.99
N ASP A 99 27.75 13.78 10.96
CA ASP A 99 29.20 13.84 10.78
C ASP A 99 29.92 12.66 11.48
N GLY A 100 31.24 12.71 11.53
CA GLY A 100 32.06 11.65 12.12
C GLY A 100 32.10 10.34 11.31
N LEU A 101 31.70 10.40 10.03
CA LEU A 101 31.75 9.26 9.12
C LEU A 101 33.19 9.01 8.65
N SER A 102 33.49 7.78 8.26
CA SER A 102 34.75 7.46 7.58
C SER A 102 34.87 8.27 6.30
N ALA A 103 36.06 8.73 5.92
CA ALA A 103 36.23 9.40 4.63
C ALA A 103 35.88 8.45 3.48
N GLY A 104 34.89 8.82 2.67
CA GLY A 104 34.42 7.98 1.58
C GLY A 104 33.26 8.59 0.81
N GLU A 105 32.72 7.83 -0.15
CA GLU A 105 31.42 8.12 -0.75
C GLU A 105 30.32 7.46 0.10
N HIS A 106 29.24 8.20 0.33
CA HIS A 106 28.12 7.81 1.17
C HIS A 106 26.80 8.13 0.47
N THR A 107 25.77 7.35 0.80
CA THR A 107 24.38 7.67 0.47
C THR A 107 23.67 8.25 1.68
N VAL A 108 22.75 9.18 1.45
CA VAL A 108 21.85 9.72 2.47
C VAL A 108 20.41 9.55 1.99
N ARG A 109 19.54 9.08 2.87
CA ARG A 109 18.08 9.00 2.66
C ARG A 109 17.38 9.70 3.81
N VAL A 110 16.43 10.57 3.48
CA VAL A 110 15.55 11.24 4.46
C VAL A 110 14.12 10.95 4.03
N VAL A 111 13.31 10.37 4.92
CA VAL A 111 11.93 9.99 4.62
C VAL A 111 10.97 10.54 5.65
N LYS A 112 9.88 11.16 5.20
CA LYS A 112 8.78 11.60 6.08
C LYS A 112 7.99 10.38 6.54
N ARG A 113 8.16 9.98 7.79
CA ARG A 113 7.54 8.77 8.35
C ARG A 113 6.10 8.99 8.81
N SER A 114 5.79 10.16 9.36
CA SER A 114 4.48 10.45 9.95
C SER A 114 3.48 10.91 8.88
N GLU A 115 2.20 10.65 9.13
CA GLU A 115 1.11 11.29 8.41
C GLU A 115 0.82 12.69 8.99
N ALA A 116 0.88 13.72 8.13
CA ALA A 116 0.47 15.08 8.47
C ALA A 116 -0.03 15.83 7.22
N PRO A 117 -1.12 15.37 6.57
CA PRO A 117 -1.59 15.91 5.31
C PRO A 117 -2.05 17.38 5.40
N TRP A 118 -2.36 17.87 6.60
CA TRP A 118 -2.74 19.26 6.90
C TRP A 118 -1.56 20.22 7.07
N ALA A 119 -0.32 19.72 7.06
CA ALA A 119 0.88 20.53 7.25
C ALA A 119 1.79 20.46 6.01
N VAL A 120 2.29 21.63 5.59
CA VAL A 120 3.25 21.73 4.49
C VAL A 120 4.65 21.57 5.03
N SER A 121 5.30 20.48 4.64
CA SER A 121 6.69 20.15 4.93
C SER A 121 7.60 20.75 3.86
N ARG A 122 8.80 21.22 4.23
CA ARG A 122 9.80 21.73 3.27
C ARG A 122 11.13 21.02 3.41
N PHE A 123 11.69 20.64 2.28
CA PHE A 123 13.04 20.11 2.15
C PHE A 123 13.89 21.06 1.30
N GLY A 124 15.06 21.45 1.81
CA GLY A 124 15.97 22.41 1.19
C GLY A 124 17.25 21.80 0.63
N GLY A 125 17.33 20.48 0.51
CA GLY A 125 18.49 19.79 -0.06
C GLY A 125 19.50 19.27 0.97
N PHE A 126 20.53 18.62 0.42
CA PHE A 126 21.71 18.19 1.16
C PHE A 126 22.83 19.22 1.01
N VAL A 127 23.52 19.54 2.10
CA VAL A 127 24.62 20.52 2.10
C VAL A 127 25.91 19.90 2.62
N PRO A 128 27.08 20.29 2.09
CA PRO A 128 28.35 19.71 2.50
C PRO A 128 28.72 20.08 3.94
N VAL A 129 29.25 19.12 4.70
CA VAL A 129 29.79 19.33 6.06
C VAL A 129 31.24 18.88 6.12
N GLY A 130 32.09 19.61 6.84
CA GLY A 130 33.47 19.18 7.12
C GLY A 130 34.36 19.02 5.89
N GLY A 131 34.13 19.80 4.83
CA GLY A 131 34.88 19.69 3.56
C GLY A 131 34.37 18.60 2.61
N SER A 132 33.23 17.99 2.92
CA SER A 132 32.55 17.05 2.02
C SER A 132 32.05 17.74 0.74
N THR A 133 31.69 16.95 -0.27
CA THR A 133 31.11 17.42 -1.53
C THR A 133 29.82 16.67 -1.81
N ILE A 134 28.75 17.39 -2.16
CA ILE A 134 27.50 16.78 -2.64
C ILE A 134 27.72 16.30 -4.08
N LEU A 135 27.33 15.07 -4.36
CA LEU A 135 27.47 14.42 -5.66
C LEU A 135 26.14 14.49 -6.43
N PRO A 136 26.15 14.23 -7.75
CA PRO A 136 24.91 14.14 -8.53
C PRO A 136 23.92 13.15 -7.94
N ALA A 137 22.63 13.45 -8.10
CA ALA A 137 21.53 12.61 -7.64
C ALA A 137 21.75 11.13 -8.00
N PRO A 138 21.36 10.18 -7.12
CA PRO A 138 21.29 8.79 -7.53
C PRO A 138 20.25 8.64 -8.67
N ALA A 139 20.44 7.64 -9.53
CA ALA A 139 19.47 7.37 -10.59
C ALA A 139 18.12 6.95 -9.99
N PRO A 140 16.99 7.33 -10.63
CA PRO A 140 15.69 6.79 -10.26
C PRO A 140 15.66 5.28 -10.51
N ARG A 141 14.74 4.60 -9.84
CA ARG A 141 14.51 3.17 -10.03
C ARG A 141 13.62 2.97 -11.25
N ASP A 142 13.87 1.90 -12.00
CA ASP A 142 13.10 1.58 -13.21
C ASP A 142 11.65 1.21 -12.88
N LEU A 143 11.43 0.49 -11.77
CA LEU A 143 10.11 0.09 -11.30
C LEU A 143 9.52 1.18 -10.39
N GLN A 144 8.28 1.58 -10.66
CA GLN A 144 7.54 2.56 -9.87
C GLN A 144 6.23 1.98 -9.34
N ILE A 145 5.98 2.12 -8.04
CA ILE A 145 4.75 1.64 -7.39
C ILE A 145 4.02 2.79 -6.70
N GLU A 146 2.79 3.05 -7.11
CA GLU A 146 1.91 3.98 -6.40
C GLU A 146 0.96 3.24 -5.46
N LEU A 147 0.92 3.66 -4.20
CA LEU A 147 0.03 3.13 -3.19
C LEU A 147 -1.04 4.17 -2.89
N VAL A 148 -2.27 3.83 -3.26
CA VAL A 148 -3.48 4.60 -2.97
C VAL A 148 -4.21 3.92 -1.83
N GLY A 149 -4.52 4.66 -0.77
CA GLY A 149 -5.33 4.05 0.29
C GLY A 149 -5.63 4.95 1.49
N ASP A 150 -5.97 4.27 2.58
CA ASP A 150 -6.33 4.87 3.84
C ASP A 150 -5.27 4.63 4.94
N SER A 151 -5.69 4.57 6.20
CA SER A 151 -4.84 4.41 7.37
C SER A 151 -4.00 3.13 7.35
N TYR A 152 -4.47 2.07 6.67
CA TYR A 152 -3.71 0.83 6.52
C TYR A 152 -2.54 1.06 5.56
N THR A 153 -2.71 1.87 4.53
CA THR A 153 -1.64 2.18 3.57
C THR A 153 -0.66 3.21 4.15
N VAL A 154 -1.16 4.15 4.96
CA VAL A 154 -0.35 5.11 5.72
C VAL A 154 0.61 4.44 6.70
N GLY A 155 0.22 3.31 7.29
CA GLY A 155 0.92 2.74 8.45
C GLY A 155 0.53 3.40 9.77
N TYR A 156 -0.74 3.77 9.90
CA TYR A 156 -1.32 4.43 11.07
C TYR A 156 -0.95 3.69 12.37
N GLY A 157 -0.16 4.36 13.22
CA GLY A 157 0.23 3.84 14.54
C GLY A 157 0.96 2.50 14.54
N ASN A 158 1.55 2.08 13.41
CA ASN A 158 2.10 0.75 13.22
C ASN A 158 3.30 0.42 14.13
N THR A 159 4.05 1.43 14.59
CA THR A 159 5.17 1.21 15.52
C THR A 159 4.76 1.34 16.99
N SER A 160 3.47 1.46 17.28
CA SER A 160 2.99 1.50 18.65
C SER A 160 3.15 0.16 19.33
N THR A 161 3.41 0.18 20.64
CA THR A 161 3.37 -1.00 21.51
C THR A 161 2.05 -1.10 22.27
N SER A 162 1.07 -0.25 21.93
CA SER A 162 -0.25 -0.15 22.56
C SER A 162 -1.30 0.18 21.50
N ARG A 163 -2.50 -0.39 21.66
CA ARG A 163 -3.67 -0.01 20.86
C ARG A 163 -4.27 1.31 21.32
N GLU A 164 -4.09 1.68 22.59
CA GLU A 164 -4.52 2.96 23.12
C GLU A 164 -3.44 4.01 22.87
N CYS A 165 -3.75 4.99 22.04
CA CYS A 165 -2.86 6.06 21.66
C CYS A 165 -3.56 7.42 21.79
N THR A 166 -2.88 8.39 22.39
CA THR A 166 -3.25 9.80 22.22
C THR A 166 -2.94 10.25 20.79
N SER A 167 -3.56 11.34 20.32
CA SER A 167 -3.26 11.90 18.99
C SER A 167 -1.76 12.24 18.82
N ALA A 168 -1.09 12.68 19.90
CA ALA A 168 0.34 12.94 19.86
C ALA A 168 1.14 11.64 19.70
N GLN A 169 0.82 10.59 20.47
CA GLN A 169 1.46 9.28 20.32
C GLN A 169 1.26 8.71 18.92
N LEU A 170 0.03 8.80 18.39
CA LEU A 170 -0.32 8.32 17.07
C LEU A 170 0.58 8.90 15.97
N THR A 171 0.80 10.22 15.96
CA THR A 171 1.71 10.84 14.98
C THR A 171 3.12 10.26 15.10
N ARG A 172 3.63 10.08 16.33
CA ARG A 172 4.99 9.57 16.58
C ARG A 172 5.15 8.07 16.29
N THR A 173 4.07 7.30 16.42
CA THR A 173 4.06 5.85 16.18
C THR A 173 3.62 5.46 14.78
N THR A 174 3.26 6.42 13.93
CA THR A 174 2.99 6.21 12.51
C THR A 174 4.31 6.24 11.74
N ASN A 175 4.60 5.17 11.00
CA ASN A 175 5.76 5.11 10.11
C ASN A 175 5.39 4.51 8.75
N ALA A 176 5.17 5.38 7.78
CA ALA A 176 4.87 5.03 6.40
C ALA A 176 6.03 4.32 5.69
N ASP A 177 7.28 4.63 6.05
CA ASP A 177 8.45 3.93 5.50
C ASP A 177 8.54 2.48 6.03
N LEU A 178 7.84 2.14 7.12
CA LEU A 178 7.64 0.76 7.59
C LEU A 178 6.26 0.19 7.21
N GLY A 179 5.46 0.94 6.44
CA GLY A 179 4.21 0.49 5.86
C GLY A 179 4.42 -0.60 4.81
N PHE A 180 3.36 -1.36 4.52
CA PHE A 180 3.47 -2.53 3.63
C PHE A 180 3.86 -2.13 2.20
N GLY A 181 3.42 -0.94 1.77
CA GLY A 181 3.77 -0.35 0.48
C GLY A 181 5.27 -0.12 0.31
N ALA A 182 5.87 0.63 1.24
CA ALA A 182 7.31 0.92 1.22
C ALA A 182 8.15 -0.36 1.37
N LEU A 183 7.70 -1.31 2.19
CA LEU A 183 8.36 -2.62 2.35
C LEU A 183 8.32 -3.44 1.05
N THR A 184 7.18 -3.47 0.37
CA THR A 184 7.00 -4.13 -0.94
C THR A 184 7.90 -3.50 -1.98
N ALA A 185 7.88 -2.18 -2.10
CA ALA A 185 8.71 -1.45 -3.06
C ALA A 185 10.20 -1.74 -2.87
N ARG A 186 10.70 -1.73 -1.63
CA ARG A 186 12.09 -2.12 -1.35
C ARG A 186 12.40 -3.57 -1.71
N ALA A 187 11.46 -4.50 -1.49
CA ALA A 187 11.63 -5.90 -1.85
C ALA A 187 11.69 -6.14 -3.37
N LEU A 188 11.13 -5.21 -4.15
CA LEU A 188 11.14 -5.23 -5.62
C LEU A 188 12.18 -4.29 -6.23
N GLY A 189 12.89 -3.49 -5.43
CA GLY A 189 13.83 -2.48 -5.93
C GLY A 189 13.15 -1.30 -6.61
N ALA A 190 11.92 -0.98 -6.23
CA ALA A 190 11.09 0.06 -6.83
C ALA A 190 11.17 1.41 -6.09
N ASP A 191 10.98 2.50 -6.84
CA ASP A 191 10.55 3.77 -6.26
C ASP A 191 9.08 3.67 -5.87
N TYR A 192 8.65 4.43 -4.86
CA TYR A 192 7.26 4.38 -4.41
C TYR A 192 6.67 5.74 -4.05
N GLN A 193 5.35 5.85 -4.21
CA GLN A 193 4.54 6.93 -3.62
C GLN A 193 3.50 6.35 -2.67
N VAL A 194 3.38 6.90 -1.47
CA VAL A 194 2.27 6.60 -0.54
C VAL A 194 1.30 7.77 -0.56
N ASN A 195 0.34 7.70 -1.48
CA ASN A 195 -0.73 8.68 -1.62
C ASN A 195 -1.92 8.16 -0.79
N ALA A 196 -1.78 8.17 0.53
CA ALA A 196 -2.80 7.62 1.43
C ALA A 196 -3.21 8.63 2.50
N PHE A 197 -4.47 8.56 2.93
CA PHE A 197 -5.05 9.48 3.91
C PHE A 197 -5.97 8.72 4.88
N SER A 198 -5.53 8.62 6.14
CA SER A 198 -6.26 7.97 7.22
C SER A 198 -7.68 8.49 7.38
N GLY A 199 -8.61 7.55 7.60
CA GLY A 199 -10.03 7.82 7.79
C GLY A 199 -10.80 8.15 6.50
N ARG A 200 -10.13 8.34 5.36
CA ARG A 200 -10.80 8.60 4.07
C ARG A 200 -11.26 7.31 3.41
N GLY A 201 -12.43 7.35 2.79
CA GLY A 201 -12.96 6.27 1.97
C GLY A 201 -13.23 6.70 0.53
N MET A 202 -13.76 5.79 -0.28
CA MET A 202 -14.06 6.05 -1.69
C MET A 202 -15.25 7.00 -1.87
N VAL A 203 -16.30 6.83 -1.05
CA VAL A 203 -17.51 7.65 -1.04
C VAL A 203 -17.93 8.10 0.36
N ARG A 204 -17.49 7.37 1.39
CA ARG A 204 -17.82 7.59 2.79
C ARG A 204 -16.57 7.46 3.66
N ASN A 205 -16.33 8.45 4.51
CA ASN A 205 -15.21 8.43 5.46
C ASN A 205 -15.60 7.72 6.75
N TYR A 206 -14.62 7.44 7.60
CA TYR A 206 -14.82 6.73 8.86
C TYR A 206 -15.93 7.37 9.69
N GLY A 207 -16.93 6.57 10.05
CA GLY A 207 -18.07 7.01 10.86
C GLY A 207 -19.00 8.04 10.18
N GLY A 208 -18.92 8.20 8.86
CA GLY A 208 -19.69 9.22 8.14
C GLY A 208 -19.15 10.64 8.32
N SER A 209 -17.89 10.79 8.74
CA SER A 209 -17.24 12.09 8.95
C SER A 209 -17.02 12.86 7.65
N ASP A 210 -16.88 14.19 7.77
CA ASP A 210 -16.59 15.13 6.68
C ASP A 210 -17.45 14.91 5.43
N ALA A 211 -18.77 14.81 5.63
CA ALA A 211 -19.74 14.58 4.57
C ALA A 211 -19.54 15.59 3.41
N GLY A 212 -19.55 15.07 2.18
CA GLY A 212 -19.27 15.85 0.97
C GLY A 212 -17.82 15.80 0.49
N THR A 213 -16.92 15.18 1.25
CA THR A 213 -15.55 14.89 0.82
C THR A 213 -15.24 13.39 0.92
N SER A 214 -14.30 12.93 0.10
CA SER A 214 -13.80 11.55 0.10
C SER A 214 -12.31 11.54 -0.23
N TYR A 215 -11.67 10.37 -0.24
CA TYR A 215 -10.29 10.24 -0.70
C TYR A 215 -10.07 10.89 -2.07
N ARG A 216 -11.02 10.69 -3.00
CA ARG A 216 -10.96 11.24 -4.37
C ARG A 216 -10.87 12.76 -4.42
N THR A 217 -11.37 13.47 -3.40
CA THR A 217 -11.23 14.93 -3.28
C THR A 217 -9.77 15.38 -3.18
N HIS A 218 -8.90 14.53 -2.66
CA HIS A 218 -7.51 14.83 -2.36
C HIS A 218 -6.52 14.23 -3.39
N TYR A 219 -6.93 13.19 -4.11
CA TYR A 219 -6.02 12.40 -4.95
C TYR A 219 -5.27 13.20 -6.02
N ASP A 220 -5.82 14.28 -6.55
CA ASP A 220 -5.12 15.02 -7.63
C ASP A 220 -4.09 16.04 -7.13
N ARG A 221 -3.95 16.17 -5.80
CA ARG A 221 -3.18 17.23 -5.18
C ARG A 221 -1.78 16.77 -4.78
N VAL A 222 -0.81 17.65 -4.97
CA VAL A 222 0.53 17.49 -4.40
C VAL A 222 0.50 17.72 -2.90
N LEU A 223 -0.23 18.74 -2.44
CA LEU A 223 -0.50 18.99 -1.03
C LEU A 223 -1.99 18.64 -0.76
N PRO A 224 -2.31 17.57 -0.02
CA PRO A 224 -3.66 16.99 0.05
C PRO A 224 -4.75 18.00 0.44
N THR A 225 -4.43 18.93 1.34
CA THR A 225 -5.39 19.93 1.83
C THR A 225 -5.39 21.24 1.04
N ASP A 226 -4.51 21.41 0.05
CA ASP A 226 -4.44 22.61 -0.78
C ASP A 226 -4.97 22.33 -2.21
N PRO A 227 -6.20 22.76 -2.54
CA PRO A 227 -6.78 22.54 -3.86
C PRO A 227 -6.04 23.27 -4.98
N SER A 228 -5.22 24.30 -4.68
CA SER A 228 -4.43 24.99 -5.71
C SER A 228 -3.29 24.13 -6.26
N THR A 229 -2.96 23.02 -5.58
CA THR A 229 -1.94 22.06 -5.99
C THR A 229 -2.48 20.87 -6.75
N ALA A 230 -3.71 20.97 -7.27
CA ALA A 230 -4.30 19.98 -8.16
C ALA A 230 -3.62 20.05 -9.55
N SER A 231 -2.47 19.40 -9.67
CA SER A 231 -1.62 19.45 -10.87
C SER A 231 -1.30 18.07 -11.43
N GLY A 232 -1.92 17.00 -10.93
CA GLY A 232 -1.58 15.63 -11.31
C GLY A 232 -0.30 15.13 -10.64
N PRO A 233 0.25 13.98 -11.09
CA PRO A 233 1.48 13.41 -10.53
C PRO A 233 2.69 14.29 -10.89
N ALA A 234 3.80 14.12 -10.16
CA ALA A 234 5.04 14.82 -10.48
C ALA A 234 5.54 14.42 -11.88
N ALA A 235 6.22 15.35 -12.57
CA ALA A 235 6.81 15.06 -13.87
C ALA A 235 7.75 13.84 -13.79
N GLY A 236 7.60 12.88 -14.70
CA GLY A 236 8.39 11.64 -14.73
C GLY A 236 7.90 10.52 -13.80
N TRP A 237 6.77 10.72 -13.11
CA TRP A 237 6.08 9.63 -12.41
C TRP A 237 5.07 8.95 -13.33
N ASP A 238 5.34 7.70 -13.67
CA ASP A 238 4.56 6.82 -14.52
C ASP A 238 4.61 5.40 -13.93
N PRO A 239 3.76 5.09 -12.95
CA PRO A 239 3.86 3.87 -12.17
C PRO A 239 3.50 2.63 -12.98
N ASP A 240 4.35 1.61 -12.94
CA ASP A 240 4.05 0.28 -13.48
C ASP A 240 2.88 -0.39 -12.75
N VAL A 241 2.71 -0.06 -11.46
CA VAL A 241 1.64 -0.60 -10.62
C VAL A 241 1.05 0.49 -9.74
N VAL A 242 -0.28 0.59 -9.74
CA VAL A 242 -1.05 1.32 -8.74
C VAL A 242 -1.81 0.32 -7.87
N VAL A 243 -1.49 0.25 -6.59
CA VAL A 243 -2.21 -0.59 -5.61
C VAL A 243 -3.22 0.27 -4.87
N ILE A 244 -4.51 -0.06 -4.99
CA ILE A 244 -5.62 0.72 -4.44
C ILE A 244 -6.30 -0.06 -3.31
N GLY A 245 -6.18 0.45 -2.08
CA GLY A 245 -6.80 -0.08 -0.86
C GLY A 245 -7.69 0.96 -0.20
N LEU A 246 -8.91 1.10 -0.71
CA LEU A 246 -9.94 2.01 -0.17
C LEU A 246 -11.24 1.22 0.02
N GLY A 247 -11.96 1.46 1.10
CA GLY A 247 -13.22 0.77 1.42
C GLY A 247 -13.40 0.43 2.88
N ILE A 248 -12.31 0.33 3.65
CA ILE A 248 -12.38 0.06 5.09
C ILE A 248 -13.21 1.15 5.78
N ASN A 249 -12.93 2.42 5.48
CA ASN A 249 -13.64 3.55 6.09
C ASN A 249 -15.09 3.69 5.63
N ASP A 250 -15.39 3.24 4.41
CA ASP A 250 -16.75 3.23 3.90
C ASP A 250 -17.63 2.25 4.70
N PHE A 251 -17.10 1.07 5.05
CA PHE A 251 -17.90 -0.06 5.56
C PHE A 251 -17.61 -0.49 7.02
N SER A 252 -16.54 0.00 7.65
CA SER A 252 -16.14 -0.40 9.02
C SER A 252 -17.06 0.09 10.13
N THR A 253 -18.01 0.98 9.83
CA THR A 253 -19.01 1.46 10.79
C THR A 253 -20.42 1.39 10.19
N PRO A 254 -21.46 1.20 11.02
CA PRO A 254 -22.84 1.31 10.56
C PRO A 254 -23.12 2.67 9.93
N VAL A 255 -23.97 2.70 8.91
CA VAL A 255 -24.45 3.95 8.31
C VAL A 255 -25.37 4.65 9.30
N GLY A 256 -25.03 5.89 9.67
CA GLY A 256 -25.78 6.71 10.60
C GLY A 256 -27.09 7.23 10.01
N SER A 257 -28.08 7.47 10.86
CA SER A 257 -29.43 7.92 10.44
C SER A 257 -29.47 9.31 9.78
N GLY A 258 -28.41 10.11 9.92
CA GLY A 258 -28.28 11.42 9.30
C GLY A 258 -27.45 11.42 8.02
N GLU A 259 -26.96 10.26 7.59
CA GLU A 259 -26.18 10.14 6.35
C GLU A 259 -27.09 10.03 5.14
N GLN A 260 -26.57 10.44 3.97
CA GLN A 260 -27.30 10.34 2.69
C GLN A 260 -27.45 8.90 2.18
N TRP A 261 -26.80 7.94 2.84
CA TRP A 261 -26.68 6.57 2.40
C TRP A 261 -27.63 5.65 3.15
N THR A 262 -28.03 4.58 2.49
CA THR A 262 -28.48 3.35 3.14
C THR A 262 -27.36 2.32 3.00
N THR A 263 -27.41 1.25 3.80
CA THR A 263 -26.48 0.11 3.65
C THR A 263 -26.40 -0.40 2.21
N ALA A 264 -27.54 -0.51 1.51
CA ALA A 264 -27.58 -0.98 0.13
C ALA A 264 -27.05 0.08 -0.86
N SER A 265 -27.52 1.33 -0.76
CA SER A 265 -27.10 2.38 -1.70
C SER A 265 -25.64 2.77 -1.55
N LEU A 266 -25.04 2.60 -0.37
CA LEU A 266 -23.60 2.82 -0.15
C LEU A 266 -22.74 1.86 -0.98
N ARG A 267 -23.16 0.59 -1.11
CA ARG A 267 -22.40 -0.43 -1.85
C ARG A 267 -22.35 -0.13 -3.33
N GLU A 268 -23.51 0.17 -3.92
CA GLU A 268 -23.58 0.54 -5.34
C GLU A 268 -22.84 1.86 -5.59
N ALA A 269 -23.03 2.87 -4.75
CA ALA A 269 -22.29 4.13 -4.88
C ALA A 269 -20.77 3.94 -4.77
N TRP A 270 -20.32 3.02 -3.91
CA TRP A 270 -18.91 2.67 -3.78
C TRP A 270 -18.38 1.99 -5.04
N VAL A 271 -19.10 1.01 -5.60
CA VAL A 271 -18.71 0.31 -6.85
C VAL A 271 -18.59 1.31 -8.00
N ASP A 272 -19.63 2.12 -8.22
CA ASP A 272 -19.65 3.16 -9.26
C ASP A 272 -18.49 4.16 -9.10
N ALA A 273 -18.24 4.60 -7.86
CA ALA A 273 -17.16 5.54 -7.57
C ALA A 273 -15.77 4.93 -7.73
N TYR A 274 -15.63 3.64 -7.45
CA TYR A 274 -14.37 2.92 -7.66
C TYR A 274 -14.09 2.75 -9.15
N ASP A 275 -15.09 2.34 -9.95
CA ASP A 275 -14.97 2.24 -11.40
C ASP A 275 -14.55 3.57 -12.03
N GLY A 276 -15.24 4.67 -11.69
CA GLY A 276 -14.85 6.01 -12.16
C GLY A 276 -13.48 6.48 -11.66
N PHE A 277 -13.01 5.98 -10.52
CA PHE A 277 -11.64 6.23 -10.07
C PHE A 277 -10.62 5.44 -10.89
N LEU A 278 -10.91 4.20 -11.27
CA LEU A 278 -10.07 3.43 -12.19
C LEU A 278 -9.99 4.10 -13.56
N ASP A 279 -11.07 4.71 -14.06
CA ASP A 279 -11.02 5.54 -15.27
C ASP A 279 -10.08 6.74 -15.11
N THR A 280 -10.13 7.42 -13.96
CA THR A 280 -9.19 8.53 -13.66
C THR A 280 -7.73 8.05 -13.69
N LEU A 281 -7.46 6.83 -13.22
CA LEU A 281 -6.12 6.25 -13.25
C LEU A 281 -5.71 5.84 -14.68
N ARG A 282 -6.62 5.29 -15.48
CA ARG A 282 -6.38 4.95 -16.89
C ARG A 282 -6.12 6.19 -17.73
N GLU A 283 -6.89 7.26 -17.55
CA GLU A 283 -6.64 8.55 -18.21
C GLU A 283 -5.25 9.11 -17.88
N ARG A 284 -4.73 8.79 -16.68
CA ARG A 284 -3.46 9.31 -16.20
C ARG A 284 -2.26 8.47 -16.61
N TYR A 285 -2.33 7.15 -16.44
CA TYR A 285 -1.20 6.23 -16.58
C TYR A 285 -1.32 5.31 -17.80
N GLY A 286 -2.41 5.43 -18.55
CA GLY A 286 -2.68 4.59 -19.71
C GLY A 286 -2.98 3.14 -19.37
N ASP A 287 -2.99 2.33 -20.43
CA ASP A 287 -3.37 0.91 -20.37
C ASP A 287 -2.20 0.00 -19.97
N ASP A 288 -0.98 0.54 -19.85
CA ASP A 288 0.21 -0.23 -19.50
C ASP A 288 0.35 -0.48 -18.00
N ALA A 289 -0.06 0.48 -17.16
CA ALA A 289 -0.04 0.33 -15.72
C ALA A 289 -0.98 -0.79 -15.23
N TYR A 290 -0.51 -1.61 -14.29
CA TYR A 290 -1.40 -2.51 -13.55
C TYR A 290 -2.17 -1.74 -12.49
N LEU A 291 -3.50 -1.90 -12.45
CA LEU A 291 -4.35 -1.37 -11.37
C LEU A 291 -4.75 -2.52 -10.46
N VAL A 292 -4.18 -2.56 -9.26
CA VAL A 292 -4.40 -3.63 -8.29
C VAL A 292 -5.43 -3.18 -7.26
N VAL A 293 -6.67 -3.61 -7.45
CA VAL A 293 -7.78 -3.37 -6.52
C VAL A 293 -7.65 -4.35 -5.35
N THR A 294 -7.54 -3.79 -4.15
CA THR A 294 -7.29 -4.57 -2.94
C THR A 294 -8.57 -4.82 -2.16
N GLY A 295 -8.89 -6.09 -1.93
CA GLY A 295 -9.84 -6.53 -0.92
C GLY A 295 -9.12 -6.85 0.41
N THR A 296 -9.74 -6.53 1.54
CA THR A 296 -9.20 -6.88 2.86
C THR A 296 -10.29 -7.33 3.80
N TYR A 297 -9.91 -8.13 4.81
CA TYR A 297 -10.74 -8.35 5.97
C TYR A 297 -11.09 -7.01 6.66
N VAL A 298 -12.37 -6.86 7.03
CA VAL A 298 -12.86 -5.78 7.89
C VAL A 298 -13.58 -6.41 9.07
N HIS A 299 -13.24 -5.99 10.28
CA HIS A 299 -13.67 -6.63 11.53
C HIS A 299 -15.20 -6.70 11.72
N THR A 300 -15.96 -5.82 11.07
CA THR A 300 -17.42 -5.83 11.07
C THR A 300 -18.05 -6.91 10.18
N GLY A 301 -17.24 -7.70 9.46
CA GLY A 301 -17.71 -8.79 8.61
C GLY A 301 -18.40 -8.30 7.33
N THR A 302 -17.84 -7.27 6.69
CA THR A 302 -18.40 -6.65 5.48
C THR A 302 -18.08 -7.46 4.22
N ASP A 303 -18.89 -7.26 3.19
CA ASP A 303 -18.72 -7.75 1.82
C ASP A 303 -17.74 -6.91 0.97
N LEU A 304 -16.88 -6.09 1.59
CA LEU A 304 -15.84 -5.34 0.87
C LEU A 304 -14.99 -6.21 -0.07
N PRO A 305 -14.51 -7.41 0.32
CA PRO A 305 -13.76 -8.28 -0.60
C PRO A 305 -14.54 -8.63 -1.87
N ASP A 306 -15.85 -8.90 -1.74
CA ASP A 306 -16.73 -9.26 -2.84
C ASP A 306 -17.03 -8.06 -3.75
N LEU A 307 -17.23 -6.87 -3.17
CA LEU A 307 -17.45 -5.64 -3.94
C LEU A 307 -16.20 -5.25 -4.74
N ALA A 308 -15.02 -5.36 -4.13
CA ALA A 308 -13.75 -5.16 -4.82
C ALA A 308 -13.55 -6.17 -5.96
N GLN A 309 -13.89 -7.44 -5.73
CA GLN A 309 -13.84 -8.46 -6.77
C GLN A 309 -14.86 -8.21 -7.89
N ARG A 310 -16.05 -7.69 -7.57
CA ARG A 310 -17.05 -7.26 -8.56
C ARG A 310 -16.51 -6.16 -9.46
N VAL A 311 -15.92 -5.11 -8.90
CA VAL A 311 -15.29 -4.02 -9.68
C VAL A 311 -14.29 -4.60 -10.67
N VAL A 312 -13.36 -5.44 -10.21
CA VAL A 312 -12.36 -6.07 -11.08
C VAL A 312 -13.01 -6.94 -12.16
N ALA A 313 -13.99 -7.77 -11.79
CA ALA A 313 -14.66 -8.64 -12.75
C ALA A 313 -15.40 -7.85 -13.85
N GLU A 314 -16.02 -6.73 -13.49
CA GLU A 314 -16.70 -5.83 -14.43
C GLU A 314 -15.69 -5.15 -15.38
N ARG A 315 -14.56 -4.65 -14.86
CA ARG A 315 -13.46 -4.09 -15.71
C ARG A 315 -12.91 -5.11 -16.69
N ASN A 316 -12.62 -6.32 -16.21
CA ASN A 316 -12.05 -7.37 -17.05
C ASN A 316 -13.05 -7.85 -18.11
N ALA A 317 -14.34 -7.91 -17.77
CA ALA A 317 -15.40 -8.20 -18.75
C ALA A 317 -15.55 -7.09 -19.81
N ALA A 318 -15.22 -5.85 -19.46
CA ALA A 318 -15.14 -4.71 -20.38
C ALA A 318 -13.83 -4.66 -21.21
N GLY A 319 -12.87 -5.55 -20.92
CA GLY A 319 -11.64 -5.73 -21.71
C GLY A 319 -10.36 -5.20 -21.07
N ASP A 320 -10.41 -4.65 -19.86
CA ASP A 320 -9.24 -4.17 -19.13
C ASP A 320 -8.66 -5.29 -18.24
N ASP A 321 -7.84 -6.17 -18.81
CA ASP A 321 -7.27 -7.34 -18.13
C ASP A 321 -6.09 -7.01 -17.18
N ARG A 322 -5.61 -5.76 -17.23
CA ARG A 322 -4.60 -5.21 -16.32
C ARG A 322 -5.19 -4.58 -15.06
N VAL A 323 -6.50 -4.64 -14.88
CA VAL A 323 -7.13 -4.51 -13.56
C VAL A 323 -7.09 -5.86 -12.85
N ARG A 324 -6.42 -5.91 -11.70
CA ARG A 324 -6.15 -7.14 -10.97
C ARG A 324 -6.71 -7.07 -9.56
N TYR A 325 -7.31 -8.17 -9.11
CA TYR A 325 -7.76 -8.32 -7.74
C TYR A 325 -6.64 -8.91 -6.89
N TRP A 326 -6.41 -8.31 -5.73
CA TRP A 326 -5.57 -8.89 -4.69
C TRP A 326 -6.32 -8.84 -3.36
N TYR A 327 -6.24 -9.93 -2.59
CA TYR A 327 -6.82 -10.02 -1.25
C TYR A 327 -5.74 -10.33 -0.24
N TYR A 328 -5.79 -9.67 0.92
CA TYR A 328 -5.13 -10.15 2.12
C TYR A 328 -6.16 -10.27 3.25
N GLY A 329 -6.14 -11.43 3.92
CA GLY A 329 -7.06 -11.71 5.01
C GLY A 329 -6.49 -11.31 6.36
N ASN A 330 -7.04 -11.90 7.42
CA ASN A 330 -6.64 -11.62 8.80
C ASN A 330 -5.60 -12.62 9.32
N GLU A 331 -5.13 -13.54 8.47
CA GLU A 331 -4.28 -14.65 8.87
C GLU A 331 -2.89 -14.14 9.26
N GLY A 332 -2.51 -14.38 10.52
CA GLY A 332 -1.21 -13.98 11.05
C GLY A 332 -1.08 -12.50 11.40
N LEU A 333 -2.19 -11.75 11.40
CA LEU A 333 -2.20 -10.33 11.79
C LEU A 333 -2.62 -10.16 13.26
N ASP A 334 -1.87 -9.38 14.02
CA ASP A 334 -2.10 -9.12 15.46
C ASP A 334 -2.91 -7.84 15.74
N HIS A 335 -2.96 -6.90 14.78
CA HIS A 335 -3.58 -5.58 14.91
C HIS A 335 -3.14 -4.86 16.19
N GLY A 336 -1.85 -4.94 16.50
CA GLY A 336 -1.22 -4.39 17.69
C GLY A 336 -0.94 -2.89 17.63
N GLY A 337 -1.11 -2.27 16.45
CA GLY A 337 -0.96 -0.82 16.27
C GLY A 337 -2.06 -0.01 16.94
N CYS A 338 -1.93 1.31 16.91
CA CYS A 338 -2.93 2.22 17.49
C CYS A 338 -4.34 1.94 16.93
N ASP A 339 -5.35 2.01 17.78
CA ASP A 339 -6.77 1.85 17.41
C ASP A 339 -7.05 0.58 16.61
N TRP A 340 -6.36 -0.51 16.96
CA TRP A 340 -6.48 -1.82 16.29
C TRP A 340 -6.10 -1.78 14.80
N HIS A 341 -5.16 -0.91 14.42
CA HIS A 341 -4.55 -0.92 13.09
C HIS A 341 -3.43 -1.98 13.00
N PRO A 342 -3.04 -2.37 11.77
CA PRO A 342 -1.91 -3.27 11.55
C PRO A 342 -0.65 -2.82 12.28
N SER A 343 -0.02 -3.73 13.02
CA SER A 343 1.28 -3.47 13.62
C SER A 343 2.40 -3.50 12.58
N ALA A 344 3.60 -3.06 12.95
CA ALA A 344 4.78 -3.20 12.11
C ALA A 344 5.10 -4.67 11.77
N ALA A 345 4.64 -5.64 12.58
CA ALA A 345 4.74 -7.06 12.23
C ALA A 345 3.74 -7.41 11.12
N ASP A 346 2.49 -6.98 11.26
CA ASP A 346 1.43 -7.18 10.27
C ASP A 346 1.82 -6.58 8.92
N HIS A 347 2.37 -5.37 8.91
CA HIS A 347 2.85 -4.74 7.67
C HIS A 347 3.92 -5.55 6.94
N ARG A 348 4.77 -6.31 7.66
CA ARG A 348 5.75 -7.21 7.01
C ARG A 348 5.06 -8.43 6.41
N VAL A 349 4.03 -8.97 7.07
CA VAL A 349 3.22 -10.07 6.53
C VAL A 349 2.51 -9.63 5.25
N ILE A 350 1.79 -8.50 5.32
CA ILE A 350 1.06 -7.92 4.18
C ILE A 350 2.03 -7.59 3.04
N ALA A 351 3.20 -7.01 3.33
CA ALA A 351 4.21 -6.71 2.32
C ALA A 351 4.74 -7.97 1.63
N GLY A 352 4.97 -9.06 2.38
CA GLY A 352 5.38 -10.34 1.80
C GLY A 352 4.34 -10.87 0.81
N GLN A 353 3.08 -10.88 1.22
CA GLN A 353 1.96 -11.31 0.37
C GLN A 353 1.81 -10.44 -0.89
N LEU A 354 1.90 -9.11 -0.75
CA LEU A 354 1.83 -8.19 -1.88
C LEU A 354 3.02 -8.37 -2.83
N THR A 355 4.23 -8.51 -2.29
CA THR A 355 5.44 -8.74 -3.07
C THR A 355 5.31 -10.00 -3.92
N ASP A 356 4.85 -11.10 -3.32
CA ASP A 356 4.65 -12.37 -4.02
C ASP A 356 3.56 -12.25 -5.10
N PHE A 357 2.48 -11.52 -4.83
CA PHE A 357 1.46 -11.22 -5.82
C PHE A 357 2.00 -10.38 -6.99
N LEU A 358 2.71 -9.29 -6.72
CA LEU A 358 3.23 -8.40 -7.76
C LEU A 358 4.26 -9.08 -8.65
N ARG A 359 5.04 -10.04 -8.13
CA ARG A 359 5.94 -10.89 -8.93
C ARG A 359 5.23 -11.79 -9.93
N THR A 360 3.92 -11.98 -9.80
CA THR A 360 3.11 -12.72 -10.79
C THR A 360 2.67 -11.84 -11.96
N LEU A 361 2.85 -10.53 -11.86
CA LEU A 361 2.53 -9.57 -12.92
C LEU A 361 3.74 -9.41 -13.84
N ASP A 362 3.49 -9.13 -15.12
CA ASP A 362 4.54 -8.85 -16.09
C ASP A 362 4.93 -7.37 -16.00
N LEU A 363 5.76 -7.04 -15.01
CA LEU A 363 6.18 -5.66 -14.72
C LEU A 363 7.39 -5.22 -15.57
N GLY A 364 7.70 -5.91 -16.68
CA GLY A 364 8.78 -5.53 -17.61
C GLY A 364 10.20 -5.58 -17.03
N THR A 365 10.37 -6.05 -15.79
CA THR A 365 11.63 -6.06 -15.05
C THR A 365 12.12 -7.49 -14.81
N ASP A 366 12.52 -8.19 -15.87
CA ASP A 366 13.17 -9.49 -15.75
C ASP A 366 14.68 -9.29 -15.48
N PRO A 367 15.22 -9.58 -14.27
CA PRO A 367 16.63 -9.92 -14.17
C PRO A 367 16.74 -11.30 -14.82
N GLY A 368 17.08 -11.32 -16.11
CA GLY A 368 16.96 -12.49 -16.98
C GLY A 368 17.34 -13.84 -16.31
N PRO A 369 16.65 -14.94 -16.69
CA PRO A 369 16.83 -16.21 -16.02
C PRO A 369 18.29 -16.67 -16.13
N THR A 370 18.91 -16.94 -14.99
CA THR A 370 20.14 -17.74 -14.94
C THR A 370 19.84 -19.08 -15.64
N PRO A 371 20.62 -19.48 -16.67
CA PRO A 371 20.30 -20.67 -17.45
C PRO A 371 20.45 -21.91 -16.57
N THR A 372 19.32 -22.53 -16.21
CA THR A 372 19.31 -23.87 -15.62
C THR A 372 19.35 -24.88 -16.78
N PRO A 373 20.21 -25.91 -16.74
CA PRO A 373 20.49 -26.76 -17.89
C PRO A 373 19.22 -27.52 -18.35
N SER A 374 18.98 -27.46 -19.66
CA SER A 374 17.88 -28.14 -20.33
C SER A 374 18.00 -29.66 -20.18
N ALA A 375 17.05 -30.29 -19.49
CA ALA A 375 16.93 -31.74 -19.44
C ALA A 375 16.30 -32.25 -20.74
N THR A 376 17.05 -33.09 -21.46
CA THR A 376 16.64 -33.79 -22.69
C THR A 376 15.36 -34.59 -22.47
N ARG A 377 14.30 -34.27 -23.23
CA ARG A 377 13.03 -35.01 -23.24
C ARG A 377 13.20 -36.40 -23.86
N THR A 378 12.82 -37.44 -23.12
CA THR A 378 12.61 -38.80 -23.61
C THR A 378 11.11 -38.98 -23.94
N PRO A 379 10.70 -39.65 -25.04
CA PRO A 379 9.29 -39.77 -25.41
C PRO A 379 8.52 -40.68 -24.45
N SER A 380 7.31 -40.25 -24.07
CA SER A 380 6.37 -40.97 -23.20
C SER A 380 5.36 -41.79 -24.04
N PRO A 381 4.98 -43.02 -23.64
CA PRO A 381 4.12 -43.89 -24.45
C PRO A 381 2.63 -43.52 -24.41
N THR A 382 1.94 -43.85 -25.50
CA THR A 382 0.50 -43.67 -25.74
C THR A 382 -0.35 -44.45 -24.72
N ALA A 383 -1.26 -43.77 -24.03
CA ALA A 383 -2.24 -44.39 -23.12
C ALA A 383 -3.54 -44.74 -23.85
N THR A 384 -3.98 -45.99 -23.67
CA THR A 384 -5.26 -46.55 -24.13
C THR A 384 -6.41 -46.06 -23.25
N THR A 385 -7.56 -45.74 -23.86
CA THR A 385 -8.78 -45.28 -23.19
C THR A 385 -9.59 -46.43 -22.57
N THR A 386 -9.97 -46.29 -21.30
CA THR A 386 -10.91 -47.16 -20.56
C THR A 386 -12.19 -46.35 -20.28
N PRO A 387 -13.41 -46.92 -20.38
CA PRO A 387 -14.65 -46.14 -20.24
C PRO A 387 -14.96 -45.76 -18.79
N ALA A 388 -15.53 -44.56 -18.62
CA ALA A 388 -15.92 -43.97 -17.35
C ALA A 388 -17.20 -44.62 -16.76
N PRO A 389 -17.33 -44.74 -15.43
CA PRO A 389 -18.58 -45.17 -14.80
C PRO A 389 -19.63 -44.06 -14.87
N THR A 390 -20.86 -44.42 -15.23
CA THR A 390 -22.06 -43.57 -15.11
C THR A 390 -22.56 -43.56 -13.67
N PHE A 391 -22.61 -42.38 -13.06
CA PHE A 391 -23.30 -42.15 -11.79
C PHE A 391 -24.73 -41.65 -12.03
N THR A 392 -25.70 -42.32 -11.40
CA THR A 392 -27.11 -41.92 -11.36
C THR A 392 -27.29 -40.81 -10.32
N MET A 393 -28.00 -39.73 -10.69
CA MET A 393 -28.28 -38.60 -9.80
C MET A 393 -29.17 -38.98 -8.59
N PRO A 394 -28.82 -38.57 -7.36
CA PRO A 394 -29.77 -38.48 -6.25
C PRO A 394 -30.74 -37.30 -6.45
N PRO A 395 -31.95 -37.34 -5.86
CA PRO A 395 -32.89 -36.22 -5.89
C PRO A 395 -32.34 -34.97 -5.18
N ALA A 396 -32.81 -33.79 -5.59
CA ALA A 396 -32.38 -32.49 -5.06
C ALA A 396 -32.43 -32.45 -3.52
N PRO A 397 -31.34 -32.05 -2.84
CA PRO A 397 -31.30 -32.04 -1.39
C PRO A 397 -32.20 -30.94 -0.82
N THR A 398 -32.88 -31.24 0.28
CA THR A 398 -33.65 -30.28 1.10
C THR A 398 -32.77 -29.26 1.85
N GLY A 399 -31.45 -29.27 1.63
CA GLY A 399 -30.44 -28.42 2.27
C GLY A 399 -29.85 -27.39 1.30
N CYS A 400 -28.55 -27.46 1.04
CA CYS A 400 -27.84 -26.60 0.09
C CYS A 400 -27.20 -27.42 -1.03
N ARG A 401 -26.82 -26.75 -2.13
CA ARG A 401 -25.92 -27.28 -3.16
C ARG A 401 -24.69 -26.37 -3.26
N ALA A 402 -23.54 -26.95 -3.57
CA ALA A 402 -22.31 -26.21 -3.82
C ALA A 402 -21.73 -26.61 -5.18
N ALA A 403 -21.17 -25.67 -5.93
CA ALA A 403 -20.56 -25.92 -7.24
C ALA A 403 -19.23 -25.18 -7.37
N LEU A 404 -18.17 -25.92 -7.65
CA LEU A 404 -16.82 -25.40 -7.87
C LEU A 404 -16.59 -25.08 -9.34
N THR A 405 -16.05 -23.88 -9.60
CA THR A 405 -15.58 -23.44 -10.91
C THR A 405 -14.12 -23.03 -10.81
N VAL A 406 -13.30 -23.44 -11.77
CA VAL A 406 -11.91 -22.98 -11.89
C VAL A 406 -11.92 -21.76 -12.82
N GLY A 407 -11.50 -20.61 -12.32
CA GLY A 407 -11.52 -19.36 -13.08
C GLY A 407 -10.28 -19.18 -13.94
N SER A 408 -9.10 -19.27 -13.31
CA SER A 408 -7.81 -19.10 -14.00
C SER A 408 -6.77 -20.07 -13.45
N THR A 409 -5.77 -20.38 -14.29
CA THR A 409 -4.66 -21.27 -13.97
C THR A 409 -3.36 -20.68 -14.51
N TRP A 410 -2.27 -20.81 -13.77
CA TRP A 410 -0.94 -20.35 -14.16
C TRP A 410 0.12 -21.40 -13.76
N PRO A 411 1.37 -21.27 -14.21
CA PRO A 411 2.43 -22.18 -13.79
C PRO A 411 2.55 -22.23 -12.26
N GLY A 412 2.21 -23.39 -11.68
CA GLY A 412 2.32 -23.63 -10.24
C GLY A 412 1.08 -23.26 -9.39
N GLY A 413 0.01 -22.71 -9.96
CA GLY A 413 -1.19 -22.40 -9.19
C GLY A 413 -2.45 -22.09 -10.00
N TYR A 414 -3.54 -21.82 -9.28
CA TYR A 414 -4.85 -21.54 -9.86
C TYR A 414 -5.75 -20.75 -8.91
N GLN A 415 -6.79 -20.15 -9.47
CA GLN A 415 -7.89 -19.53 -8.76
C GLN A 415 -9.19 -20.28 -9.06
N ALA A 416 -9.95 -20.60 -8.02
CA ALA A 416 -11.25 -21.24 -8.12
C ALA A 416 -12.28 -20.54 -7.22
N SER A 417 -13.55 -20.65 -7.58
CA SER A 417 -14.67 -20.21 -6.76
C SER A 417 -15.68 -21.33 -6.54
N VAL A 418 -16.41 -21.25 -5.44
CA VAL A 418 -17.46 -22.19 -5.08
C VAL A 418 -18.74 -21.41 -4.79
N ARG A 419 -19.75 -21.63 -5.62
CA ARG A 419 -21.09 -21.07 -5.42
C ARG A 419 -21.89 -22.00 -4.54
N VAL A 420 -22.39 -21.48 -3.42
CA VAL A 420 -23.29 -22.19 -2.51
C VAL A 420 -24.69 -21.63 -2.67
N THR A 421 -25.67 -22.48 -2.95
CA THR A 421 -27.07 -22.08 -3.11
C THR A 421 -27.96 -22.83 -2.12
N ALA A 422 -28.81 -22.09 -1.41
CA ALA A 422 -29.85 -22.68 -0.59
C ALA A 422 -30.88 -23.43 -1.46
N GLY A 423 -31.41 -24.53 -0.94
CA GLY A 423 -32.49 -25.28 -1.57
C GLY A 423 -33.82 -24.53 -1.48
N THR A 424 -34.91 -25.29 -1.33
CA THR A 424 -36.27 -24.72 -1.25
C THR A 424 -36.60 -24.09 0.11
N ALA A 425 -35.71 -24.18 1.09
CA ALA A 425 -35.84 -23.57 2.41
C ALA A 425 -34.66 -22.62 2.68
N PRO A 426 -34.86 -21.55 3.46
CA PRO A 426 -33.75 -20.71 3.90
C PRO A 426 -32.79 -21.48 4.80
N ILE A 427 -31.52 -21.11 4.77
CA ILE A 427 -30.45 -21.71 5.58
C ILE A 427 -29.73 -20.62 6.38
N THR A 428 -29.18 -20.97 7.53
CA THR A 428 -28.47 -20.04 8.44
C THR A 428 -26.95 -20.21 8.42
N ARG A 429 -26.48 -21.40 8.07
CA ARG A 429 -25.06 -21.76 7.92
C ARG A 429 -24.92 -22.76 6.80
N TRP A 430 -23.74 -22.79 6.19
CA TRP A 430 -23.38 -23.78 5.19
C TRP A 430 -21.94 -24.26 5.38
N SER A 431 -21.68 -25.48 4.92
CA SER A 431 -20.35 -26.07 4.86
C SER A 431 -20.24 -26.92 3.60
N THR A 432 -19.11 -26.86 2.92
CA THR A 432 -18.78 -27.69 1.76
C THR A 432 -17.37 -28.27 1.89
N THR A 433 -17.11 -29.37 1.19
CA THR A 433 -15.81 -30.02 1.19
C THR A 433 -15.36 -30.33 -0.23
N PHE A 434 -14.06 -30.20 -0.49
CA PHE A 434 -13.45 -30.59 -1.76
C PHE A 434 -12.02 -31.11 -1.54
N ALA A 435 -11.53 -31.91 -2.49
CA ALA A 435 -10.20 -32.49 -2.43
C ALA A 435 -9.25 -31.77 -3.40
N LEU A 436 -8.07 -31.42 -2.91
CA LEU A 436 -6.96 -30.91 -3.70
C LEU A 436 -6.25 -32.07 -4.42
N PRO A 437 -5.83 -31.89 -5.69
CA PRO A 437 -5.00 -32.88 -6.38
C PRO A 437 -3.67 -33.14 -5.65
N PRO A 438 -3.00 -34.28 -5.91
CA PRO A 438 -1.72 -34.61 -5.29
C PRO A 438 -0.68 -33.49 -5.47
N GLY A 439 -0.03 -33.09 -4.38
CA GLY A 439 0.96 -32.01 -4.37
C GLY A 439 0.37 -30.59 -4.35
N GLY A 440 -0.95 -30.44 -4.40
CA GLY A 440 -1.62 -29.15 -4.24
C GLY A 440 -1.83 -28.78 -2.77
N ALA A 441 -1.80 -27.47 -2.49
CA ALA A 441 -2.11 -26.90 -1.19
C ALA A 441 -3.06 -25.69 -1.37
N LEU A 442 -3.91 -25.46 -0.37
CA LEU A 442 -4.68 -24.22 -0.29
C LEU A 442 -3.70 -23.10 0.10
N ALA A 443 -3.53 -22.12 -0.78
CA ALA A 443 -2.66 -20.98 -0.53
C ALA A 443 -3.39 -19.86 0.21
N GLN A 444 -4.62 -19.57 -0.23
CA GLN A 444 -5.43 -18.47 0.30
C GLN A 444 -6.91 -18.76 0.02
N ALA A 445 -7.81 -18.31 0.90
CA ALA A 445 -9.25 -18.33 0.66
C ALA A 445 -9.87 -17.00 1.14
N TRP A 446 -10.97 -16.61 0.55
CA TRP A 446 -11.77 -15.45 0.96
C TRP A 446 -13.25 -15.80 0.97
N SER A 447 -14.04 -15.05 1.71
CA SER A 447 -15.50 -15.25 1.85
C SER A 447 -15.88 -16.66 2.36
N ALA A 448 -14.93 -17.37 2.99
CA ALA A 448 -15.15 -18.63 3.70
C ALA A 448 -14.11 -18.84 4.80
N GLN A 449 -14.49 -19.50 5.89
CA GLN A 449 -13.55 -20.07 6.85
C GLN A 449 -13.11 -21.45 6.35
N THR A 450 -11.81 -21.64 6.13
CA THR A 450 -11.28 -22.90 5.58
C THR A 450 -10.41 -23.64 6.59
N SER A 451 -10.48 -24.97 6.54
CA SER A 451 -9.54 -25.85 7.24
C SER A 451 -9.15 -27.01 6.33
N THR A 452 -7.90 -27.44 6.41
CA THR A 452 -7.34 -28.48 5.55
C THR A 452 -6.87 -29.66 6.38
N SER A 453 -7.31 -30.87 6.02
CA SER A 453 -6.84 -32.13 6.62
C SER A 453 -6.39 -33.06 5.51
N GLY A 454 -5.08 -33.29 5.42
CA GLY A 454 -4.48 -33.96 4.26
C GLY A 454 -4.73 -33.14 3.00
N SER A 455 -5.37 -33.74 1.98
CA SER A 455 -5.78 -33.05 0.76
C SER A 455 -7.22 -32.53 0.78
N VAL A 456 -7.97 -32.75 1.86
CA VAL A 456 -9.39 -32.36 1.93
C VAL A 456 -9.51 -30.98 2.59
N VAL A 457 -10.10 -30.04 1.87
CA VAL A 457 -10.45 -28.71 2.35
C VAL A 457 -11.92 -28.73 2.79
N THR A 458 -12.18 -28.24 3.99
CA THR A 458 -13.53 -27.93 4.48
C THR A 458 -13.69 -26.42 4.49
N ALA A 459 -14.67 -25.90 3.76
CA ALA A 459 -15.02 -24.49 3.73
C ALA A 459 -16.37 -24.29 4.42
N ARG A 460 -16.45 -23.29 5.31
CA ARG A 460 -17.66 -22.88 6.04
C ARG A 460 -17.93 -21.41 5.79
N ASP A 461 -19.16 -21.00 6.07
CA ASP A 461 -19.54 -19.59 5.98
C ASP A 461 -18.59 -18.67 6.78
N ALA A 462 -18.35 -17.47 6.23
CA ALA A 462 -17.55 -16.42 6.84
C ALA A 462 -18.33 -15.63 7.93
N GLY A 463 -19.43 -16.19 8.44
CA GLY A 463 -20.35 -15.54 9.37
C GLY A 463 -21.39 -14.66 8.67
N TRP A 464 -20.94 -13.72 7.84
CA TRP A 464 -21.84 -12.75 7.16
C TRP A 464 -22.61 -13.36 5.98
N ASN A 465 -22.05 -14.38 5.32
CA ASN A 465 -22.67 -15.07 4.18
C ASN A 465 -23.33 -16.41 4.52
N GLY A 466 -23.53 -16.70 5.81
CA GLY A 466 -24.18 -17.95 6.23
C GLY A 466 -25.69 -17.99 5.97
N THR A 467 -26.37 -16.85 6.14
CA THR A 467 -27.83 -16.76 6.01
C THR A 467 -28.24 -16.53 4.56
N LEU A 468 -28.89 -17.51 3.95
CA LEU A 468 -29.40 -17.42 2.58
C LEU A 468 -30.91 -17.72 2.56
N GLY A 469 -31.68 -16.88 1.87
CA GLY A 469 -33.08 -17.16 1.55
C GLY A 469 -33.22 -18.39 0.63
N ALA A 470 -34.41 -18.96 0.54
CA ALA A 470 -34.67 -20.10 -0.36
C ALA A 470 -34.26 -19.74 -1.81
N GLY A 471 -33.44 -20.58 -2.44
CA GLY A 471 -32.88 -20.36 -3.77
C GLY A 471 -31.78 -19.29 -3.88
N ALA A 472 -31.48 -18.54 -2.81
CA ALA A 472 -30.41 -17.53 -2.81
C ALA A 472 -29.03 -18.19 -2.78
N SER A 473 -28.03 -17.50 -3.34
CA SER A 473 -26.66 -18.00 -3.42
C SER A 473 -25.66 -17.04 -2.79
N THR A 474 -24.57 -17.58 -2.28
CA THR A 474 -23.31 -16.86 -2.02
C THR A 474 -22.18 -17.55 -2.78
N GLU A 475 -21.03 -16.90 -2.86
CA GLU A 475 -19.84 -17.45 -3.49
C GLU A 475 -18.64 -17.18 -2.59
N PHE A 476 -17.70 -18.12 -2.56
CA PHE A 476 -16.40 -17.91 -1.96
C PHE A 476 -15.31 -18.33 -2.94
N GLY A 477 -14.12 -17.77 -2.81
CA GLY A 477 -13.01 -18.06 -3.70
C GLY A 477 -11.76 -18.51 -2.95
N PHE A 478 -10.84 -19.12 -3.68
CA PHE A 478 -9.56 -19.53 -3.16
C PHE A 478 -8.47 -19.62 -4.23
N LEU A 479 -7.23 -19.43 -3.80
CA LEU A 479 -6.03 -19.74 -4.55
C LEU A 479 -5.46 -21.08 -4.07
N GLY A 480 -5.07 -21.92 -5.00
CA GLY A 480 -4.37 -23.17 -4.70
C GLY A 480 -3.06 -23.30 -5.50
N THR A 481 -2.14 -24.10 -4.97
CA THR A 481 -0.91 -24.48 -5.66
C THR A 481 -1.11 -25.76 -6.47
N GLY A 482 -0.32 -25.93 -7.53
CA GLY A 482 -0.36 -27.13 -8.37
C GLY A 482 -1.54 -27.16 -9.34
N ALA A 483 -2.05 -28.36 -9.64
CA ALA A 483 -3.19 -28.53 -10.54
C ALA A 483 -4.51 -28.19 -9.82
N PRO A 484 -5.48 -27.55 -10.51
CA PRO A 484 -6.78 -27.27 -9.92
C PRO A 484 -7.59 -28.54 -9.66
N PRO A 485 -8.46 -28.57 -8.63
CA PRO A 485 -9.45 -29.62 -8.44
C PRO A 485 -10.43 -29.65 -9.61
N ALA A 486 -11.08 -30.79 -9.79
CA ALA A 486 -12.12 -30.91 -10.82
C ALA A 486 -13.28 -29.95 -10.52
N ALA A 487 -13.66 -29.15 -11.51
CA ALA A 487 -14.89 -28.36 -11.46
C ALA A 487 -16.11 -29.27 -11.40
N GLY A 488 -17.16 -28.85 -10.69
CA GLY A 488 -18.38 -29.64 -10.54
C GLY A 488 -19.10 -29.44 -9.21
N GLU A 489 -20.13 -30.24 -8.99
CA GLU A 489 -20.90 -30.21 -7.74
C GLU A 489 -20.08 -30.76 -6.57
N LEU A 490 -20.20 -30.09 -5.43
CA LEU A 490 -19.57 -30.45 -4.16
C LEU A 490 -20.63 -30.84 -3.12
N PRO A 491 -20.27 -31.70 -2.15
CA PRO A 491 -21.08 -31.91 -0.96
C PRO A 491 -21.38 -30.59 -0.27
N CYS A 492 -22.62 -30.40 0.17
CA CYS A 492 -23.03 -29.23 0.93
C CYS A 492 -23.92 -29.64 2.10
N THR A 493 -23.60 -29.15 3.29
CA THR A 493 -24.36 -29.40 4.52
C THR A 493 -24.78 -28.08 5.16
N THR A 494 -25.97 -28.06 5.75
CA THR A 494 -26.55 -26.91 6.45
C THR A 494 -26.61 -27.19 7.95
N SER A 495 -26.53 -26.15 8.78
CA SER A 495 -26.73 -26.26 10.24
C SER A 495 -27.47 -25.08 10.84
#